data_AF-A0A380E277-F1
#
_entry.id   AF-A0A380E277-F1
#
_cell.length_a   1.000
_cell.length_b   1.000
_cell.length_c   1.000
_cell.angle_alpha   90.00
_cell.angle_beta   90.00
_cell.angle_gamma   90.00
#
_symmetry.space_group_name_H-M   'P 1'
#
loop_
_entity.id
_entity.type
_entity.pdbx_description
1 polymer ?
#
loop_
_entity_poly.entity_id
_entity_poly.type
_entity_poly.pdbx_seq_one_letter_code
_entity_poly.pdbx_strand_id
1 'polypeptide(L)'
;MILKTYDRIDMSEYMEKHAVSRLIGAPPGYIGHDEGGQLTEAVRRNPYSVILLDEVEKAHTDVFNVLLQILDEGRLTDSKGRSVDFKNTILL
;
A
#
# COMPACT_ATOMS: atom_id res chain seq x y z
N MET A 1 -14.50 -17.44 -0.11
CA MET A 1 -13.50 -16.50 -0.66
C MET A 1 -12.24 -17.29 -0.94
N ILE A 2 -11.79 -17.41 -2.20
CA ILE A 2 -10.53 -18.07 -2.54
C ILE A 2 -9.48 -16.96 -2.65
N LEU A 3 -8.55 -16.89 -1.71
CA LEU A 3 -7.38 -16.00 -1.77
C LEU A 3 -6.52 -16.47 -2.95
N LYS A 4 -6.12 -15.54 -3.82
CA LYS A 4 -5.46 -15.86 -5.10
C LYS A 4 -3.98 -15.54 -5.11
N THR A 5 -3.53 -14.57 -4.32
CA THR A 5 -2.12 -14.15 -4.29
C THR A 5 -1.65 -13.88 -2.86
N TYR A 6 -0.34 -14.01 -2.68
CA TYR A 6 0.39 -13.66 -1.47
C TYR A 6 1.53 -12.73 -1.88
N ASP A 7 1.52 -11.51 -1.36
CA ASP A 7 2.55 -10.50 -1.60
C ASP A 7 3.16 -10.08 -0.26
N ARG A 8 4.49 -9.92 -0.23
CA ARG A 8 5.22 -9.45 0.96
C ARG A 8 5.81 -8.08 0.68
N ILE A 9 5.63 -7.14 1.59
CA ILE A 9 6.23 -5.82 1.55
C ILE A 9 7.09 -5.65 2.79
N ASP A 10 8.39 -5.41 2.58
CA ASP A 10 9.35 -5.12 3.65
C ASP A 10 9.21 -3.65 4.07
N MET A 11 8.77 -3.42 5.31
CA MET A 11 8.51 -2.08 5.84
C MET A 11 9.80 -1.33 6.23
N SER A 12 10.94 -2.02 6.30
CA SER A 12 12.25 -1.37 6.49
C SER A 12 12.64 -0.50 5.29
N GLU A 13 12.11 -0.78 4.10
CA GLU A 13 12.27 0.08 2.91
C GLU A 13 11.55 1.44 3.03
N TYR A 14 10.68 1.59 4.03
CA TYR A 14 9.80 2.74 4.23
C TYR A 14 10.14 3.54 5.49
N MET A 15 11.36 3.39 6.02
CA MET A 15 11.86 4.14 7.18
C MET A 15 11.91 5.66 6.95
N GLU A 16 12.18 6.07 5.71
CA GLU A 16 12.33 7.48 5.35
C GLU A 16 11.03 8.08 4.83
N LYS A 17 10.74 9.33 5.20
CA LYS A 17 9.50 10.01 4.82
C LYS A 17 9.23 10.02 3.31
N HIS A 18 10.27 10.22 2.50
CA HIS A 18 10.13 10.25 1.04
C HIS A 18 9.82 8.86 0.46
N ALA A 19 10.27 7.78 1.12
CA ALA A 19 10.02 6.41 0.67
C ALA A 19 8.55 6.00 0.85
N VAL A 20 7.83 6.59 1.80
CA VAL A 20 6.38 6.37 2.01
C VAL A 20 5.57 6.57 0.73
N SER A 21 5.96 7.54 -0.10
CA SER A 21 5.31 7.78 -1.39
C SER A 21 5.38 6.57 -2.32
N ARG A 22 6.40 5.69 -2.24
CA ARG A 22 6.45 4.46 -3.05
C ARG A 22 5.33 3.47 -2.73
N LEU A 23 4.74 3.54 -1.53
CA LEU A 23 3.67 2.64 -1.10
C LEU A 23 2.36 2.93 -1.84
N ILE A 24 2.09 4.23 -2.08
CA ILE A 24 0.84 4.76 -2.67
C ILE A 24 1.04 5.47 -4.03
N GLY A 25 2.29 5.54 -4.49
CA GLY A 25 2.74 6.22 -5.70
C GLY A 25 3.24 7.63 -5.43
N ALA A 26 4.21 8.07 -6.23
CA ALA A 26 4.73 9.43 -6.13
C ALA A 26 3.70 10.46 -6.62
N PRO A 27 3.66 11.69 -6.06
CA PRO A 27 2.78 12.74 -6.54
C PRO A 27 3.06 13.14 -8.01
N PRO A 28 2.10 13.77 -8.72
CA PRO A 28 2.34 14.31 -10.05
C PRO A 28 3.57 15.23 -10.07
N GLY A 29 4.47 15.00 -11.04
CA GLY A 29 5.72 15.77 -11.18
C GLY A 29 6.94 15.18 -10.45
N TYR A 30 6.79 14.07 -9.73
CA TYR A 30 7.91 13.34 -9.10
C TYR A 30 8.28 12.07 -9.88
N ILE A 31 9.53 11.64 -9.77
CA ILE A 31 10.01 10.37 -10.34
C ILE A 31 9.20 9.21 -9.71
N GLY A 32 8.77 8.27 -10.54
CA GLY A 32 7.94 7.13 -10.10
C GLY A 32 6.44 7.42 -10.04
N HIS A 33 5.98 8.60 -10.47
CA HIS A 33 4.53 8.89 -10.56
C HIS A 33 3.81 7.87 -11.44
N ASP A 34 4.38 7.53 -12.60
CA ASP A 34 3.75 6.63 -13.56
C ASP A 34 3.68 5.17 -13.08
N GLU A 35 4.59 4.75 -12.20
CA GLU A 35 4.70 3.38 -11.68
C GLU A 35 3.56 3.01 -10.73
N GLY A 36 2.94 4.01 -10.07
CA GLY A 36 1.94 3.79 -9.04
C GLY A 36 2.55 3.33 -7.71
N GLY A 37 1.71 3.06 -6.72
CA GLY A 37 2.17 2.60 -5.40
C GLY A 37 2.27 1.10 -5.31
N GLN A 38 3.33 0.57 -4.69
CA GLN A 38 3.56 -0.86 -4.52
C GLN A 38 2.34 -1.55 -3.87
N LEU A 39 1.82 -1.01 -2.77
CA LEU A 39 0.66 -1.58 -2.06
C LEU A 39 -0.62 -1.43 -2.90
N THR A 40 -0.86 -0.23 -3.42
CA THR A 40 -2.08 0.07 -4.18
C THR A 40 -2.18 -0.74 -5.47
N GLU A 41 -1.08 -0.95 -6.18
CA GLU A 41 -1.05 -1.70 -7.43
C GLU A 41 -1.12 -3.21 -7.18
N ALA A 42 -0.51 -3.73 -6.10
CA ALA A 42 -0.65 -5.14 -5.72
C ALA A 42 -2.12 -5.52 -5.50
N VAL A 43 -2.83 -4.74 -4.71
CA VAL A 43 -4.27 -4.97 -4.42
C VAL A 43 -5.15 -4.66 -5.62
N ARG A 44 -4.88 -3.59 -6.37
CA ARG A 44 -5.66 -3.26 -7.58
C ARG A 44 -5.58 -4.36 -8.64
N ARG A 45 -4.41 -5.00 -8.80
CA ARG A 45 -4.21 -6.12 -9.74
C ARG A 45 -4.81 -7.41 -9.21
N ASN A 46 -4.70 -7.66 -7.91
CA ASN A 46 -5.22 -8.86 -7.26
C ASN A 46 -6.02 -8.50 -5.98
N PRO A 47 -7.32 -8.18 -6.10
CA PRO A 47 -8.13 -7.73 -4.96
C PRO A 47 -8.36 -8.81 -3.87
N TYR A 48 -8.22 -10.09 -4.25
CA TYR A 48 -8.36 -11.25 -3.36
C TYR A 48 -6.97 -11.74 -2.95
N SER A 49 -6.30 -11.01 -2.08
CA SER A 49 -4.89 -11.23 -1.75
C SER A 49 -4.64 -11.22 -0.25
N VAL A 50 -3.49 -11.76 0.13
CA VAL A 50 -2.89 -11.58 1.46
C VAL A 50 -1.64 -10.73 1.26
N ILE A 51 -1.56 -9.61 1.98
CA ILE A 51 -0.39 -8.73 2.01
C ILE A 51 0.27 -8.88 3.37
N LEU A 52 1.50 -9.39 3.40
CA LEU A 52 2.33 -9.40 4.60
C LEU A 52 3.13 -8.10 4.68
N LEU A 53 2.99 -7.37 5.78
CA LEU A 53 3.77 -6.17 6.14
C LEU A 53 4.90 -6.59 7.08
N ASP A 54 6.03 -7.00 6.51
CA ASP A 54 7.18 -7.49 7.27
C ASP A 54 7.93 -6.32 7.94
N GLU A 55 8.42 -6.50 9.17
CA GLU A 55 9.10 -5.46 9.97
C GLU A 55 8.33 -4.13 10.10
N VAL A 56 6.99 -4.17 10.24
CA VAL A 56 6.13 -2.96 10.27
C VAL A 56 6.53 -1.94 11.34
N GLU A 57 7.17 -2.38 12.43
CA GLU A 57 7.69 -1.50 13.48
C GLU A 57 8.85 -0.60 13.02
N LYS A 58 9.47 -0.88 11.86
CA LYS A 58 10.55 -0.08 11.27
C LYS A 58 10.04 1.04 10.36
N ALA A 59 8.82 0.93 9.84
CA ALA A 59 8.29 1.93 8.90
C ALA A 59 8.20 3.34 9.52
N HIS A 60 8.33 4.35 8.66
CA HIS A 60 8.04 5.72 9.03
C HIS A 60 6.61 5.87 9.55
N THR A 61 6.39 6.77 10.51
CA THR A 61 5.09 6.95 11.17
C THR A 61 3.96 7.29 10.18
N ASP A 62 4.26 7.99 9.09
CA ASP A 62 3.28 8.30 8.02
C ASP A 62 2.74 7.04 7.30
N VAL A 63 3.42 5.89 7.35
CA VAL A 63 2.87 4.62 6.84
C VAL A 63 1.64 4.21 7.65
N PHE A 64 1.64 4.44 8.96
CA PHE A 64 0.48 4.11 9.79
C PHE A 64 -0.75 4.93 9.42
N ASN A 65 -0.60 6.17 8.93
CA ASN A 65 -1.74 6.94 8.44
C ASN A 65 -2.40 6.26 7.23
N VAL A 66 -1.60 5.69 6.32
CA VAL A 66 -2.08 4.91 5.18
C VAL A 66 -2.78 3.64 5.66
N LEU A 67 -2.18 2.91 6.60
CA LEU A 67 -2.77 1.68 7.16
C LEU A 67 -4.07 1.97 7.92
N LEU A 68 -4.12 3.04 8.71
CA LEU A 68 -5.32 3.46 9.44
C LEU A 68 -6.47 3.75 8.49
N GLN A 69 -6.22 4.45 7.36
CA GLN A 69 -7.24 4.68 6.35
C GLN A 69 -7.80 3.36 5.78
N ILE A 70 -6.93 2.39 5.49
CA ILE A 70 -7.35 1.07 5.01
C ILE A 70 -8.17 0.33 6.07
N LEU A 71 -7.73 0.35 7.33
CA LEU A 71 -8.36 -0.37 8.42
C LEU A 71 -9.73 0.21 8.81
N ASP A 72 -9.93 1.53 8.62
CA ASP A 72 -11.20 2.20 8.92
C ASP A 72 -12.18 2.12 7.74
N GLU A 73 -11.77 2.54 6.54
CA GLU A 73 -12.68 2.66 5.38
C GLU A 73 -12.72 1.39 4.50
N GLY A 74 -11.73 0.50 4.64
CA GLY A 74 -11.52 -0.63 3.73
C GLY A 74 -11.08 -0.20 2.34
N ARG A 75 -10.60 1.04 2.17
CA ARG A 75 -10.20 1.64 0.88
C ARG A 75 -9.00 2.57 1.06
N LEU A 76 -8.28 2.78 -0.02
CA LEU A 76 -7.18 3.74 -0.08
C LEU A 76 -7.19 4.47 -1.42
N THR A 77 -6.99 5.78 -1.39
CA THR A 77 -6.82 6.58 -2.61
C THR A 77 -5.33 6.76 -2.90
N ASP A 78 -4.90 6.34 -4.08
CA ASP A 78 -3.51 6.48 -4.50
C ASP A 78 -3.18 7.93 -4.91
N SER A 79 -1.90 8.19 -5.17
CA SER A 79 -1.41 9.50 -5.63
C SER A 79 -1.95 9.97 -6.99
N LYS A 80 -2.62 9.09 -7.74
CA LYS A 80 -3.31 9.40 -9.01
C LYS A 80 -4.81 9.64 -8.82
N GLY A 81 -5.30 9.65 -7.58
CA GLY A 81 -6.71 9.82 -7.26
C GLY A 81 -7.56 8.57 -7.50
N ARG A 82 -6.95 7.40 -7.67
CA ARG A 82 -7.66 6.13 -7.88
C ARG A 82 -7.98 5.50 -6.51
N SER A 83 -9.25 5.21 -6.26
CA SER A 83 -9.68 4.48 -5.06
C SER A 83 -9.51 2.98 -5.26
N VAL A 84 -8.72 2.35 -4.39
CA VAL A 84 -8.45 0.90 -4.36
C VAL A 84 -9.22 0.28 -3.19
N ASP A 85 -9.92 -0.83 -3.45
CA ASP A 85 -10.74 -1.54 -2.48
C ASP A 85 -9.96 -2.68 -1.81
N PHE A 86 -9.86 -2.65 -0.48
CA PHE A 86 -9.15 -3.62 0.35
C PHE A 86 -10.08 -4.60 1.06
N LYS A 87 -11.41 -4.52 0.87
CA LYS A 87 -12.38 -5.35 1.60
C LYS A 87 -12.24 -6.85 1.37
N ASN A 88 -11.57 -7.27 0.30
CA ASN A 88 -11.29 -8.67 -0.01
C ASN A 88 -9.80 -9.04 0.17
N THR A 89 -9.02 -8.14 0.78
CA THR A 89 -7.60 -8.29 1.04
C THR A 89 -7.38 -8.49 2.54
N ILE A 90 -6.50 -9.42 2.90
CA ILE A 90 -6.05 -9.62 4.28
C ILE A 90 -4.70 -8.92 4.43
N LEU A 91 -4.59 -7.98 5.36
CA LEU A 91 -3.32 -7.43 5.81
C LEU A 91 -2.81 -8.27 7.00
N LEU A 92 -1.57 -8.74 6.91
CA LEU A 92 -0.88 -9.51 7.95
C LEU A 92 0.37 -8.78 8.43
#